data_AF-A0A443S897-F1
#
_entry.id   AF-A0A443S897-F1
#
_cell.length_a   1.000
_cell.length_b   1.000
_cell.length_c   1.000
_cell.angle_alpha   90.00
_cell.angle_beta   90.00
_cell.angle_gamma   90.00
#
_symmetry.space_group_name_H-M   'P 1'
#
loop_
_entity.id
_entity.type
_entity.pdbx_description
1 polymer ?
#
loop_
_entity_poly.entity_id
_entity_poly.type
_entity_poly.pdbx_seq_one_letter_code
_entity_poly.pdbx_strand_id
1 'polypeptide(L)'
;MLCFILPTAIPYYYWNETVWNAFFVCALFRLCFSLNVAFCVNSVTHIWGNKPYDQNILSTENVGVSFLAVGEGYHNYHHTFPWDYSTSEFGWKVNPTTLFIDTCAWLGLVYDRKSAS
;
A
#
# COMPACT_ATOMS: atom_id res chain seq x y z
N MET A 1 -5.29 20.53 -4.63
CA MET A 1 -6.62 20.60 -3.97
C MET A 1 -6.90 19.37 -3.10
N LEU A 2 -6.94 18.15 -3.67
CA LEU A 2 -7.33 16.92 -2.95
C LEU A 2 -6.42 16.52 -1.77
N CYS A 3 -5.12 16.84 -1.82
CA CYS A 3 -4.16 16.41 -0.79
C CYS A 3 -4.15 17.31 0.47
N PHE A 4 -4.41 18.60 0.31
CA PHE A 4 -4.27 19.60 1.39
C PHE A 4 -5.59 20.29 1.74
N ILE A 5 -6.36 20.74 0.74
CA ILE A 5 -7.57 21.54 0.96
C ILE A 5 -8.70 20.66 1.49
N LEU A 6 -9.03 19.56 0.81
CA LEU A 6 -10.11 18.69 1.26
C LEU A 6 -9.84 18.07 2.65
N PRO A 7 -8.65 17.51 2.94
CA PRO A 7 -8.37 16.91 4.23
C PRO A 7 -8.33 17.91 5.38
N THR A 8 -8.16 19.21 5.10
CA THR A 8 -8.27 20.28 6.09
C THR A 8 -9.70 20.77 6.25
N ALA A 9 -10.41 20.97 5.13
CA ALA A 9 -11.75 21.55 5.11
C ALA A 9 -12.79 20.60 5.71
N ILE A 10 -12.70 19.29 5.46
CA ILE A 10 -13.72 18.34 5.95
C ILE A 10 -13.75 18.29 7.49
N PRO A 11 -12.64 18.08 8.21
CA PRO A 11 -12.65 18.14 9.67
C PRO A 11 -13.12 19.48 10.24
N TYR A 12 -12.69 20.57 9.61
CA TYR A 12 -13.05 21.91 10.05
C TYR A 12 -14.56 22.17 9.95
N TYR A 13 -15.17 21.85 8.81
CA TYR A 13 -16.60 22.13 8.58
C TYR A 13 -17.55 21.07 9.16
N TYR A 14 -17.17 19.79 9.18
CA TYR A 14 -18.09 18.69 9.51
C TYR A 14 -17.82 18.02 10.86
N TRP A 15 -16.64 18.18 11.45
CA TRP A 15 -16.27 17.54 12.73
C TRP A 15 -15.95 18.54 13.84
N ASN A 16 -16.16 19.84 13.60
CA ASN A 16 -15.88 20.92 14.55
C ASN A 16 -14.42 20.91 15.04
N GLU A 17 -13.48 20.51 14.18
CA GLU A 17 -12.04 20.52 14.47
C GLU A 17 -11.45 21.91 14.21
N THR A 18 -10.37 22.26 14.91
CA THR A 18 -9.66 23.51 14.65
C THR A 18 -8.94 23.45 13.30
N VAL A 19 -8.90 24.58 12.58
CA VAL A 19 -8.23 24.65 11.27
C VAL A 19 -6.76 24.26 11.34
N TRP A 20 -6.09 24.54 12.47
CA TRP A 20 -4.69 24.21 12.69
C TRP A 20 -4.47 22.71 12.85
N ASN A 21 -5.25 22.03 13.70
CA ASN A 21 -5.16 20.58 13.84
C ASN A 21 -5.53 19.87 12.53
N ALA A 22 -6.60 20.31 11.87
CA ALA A 22 -7.01 19.75 10.59
C ALA A 22 -5.90 19.86 9.53
N PHE A 23 -5.22 21.00 9.46
CA PHE A 23 -4.12 21.19 8.51
C PHE A 23 -2.87 20.39 8.88
N PHE A 24 -2.38 20.50 10.12
CA PHE A 24 -1.13 19.85 10.51
C PHE A 24 -1.24 18.33 10.63
N VAL A 25 -2.38 17.82 11.09
CA VAL A 25 -2.58 16.38 11.30
C VAL A 25 -3.20 15.72 10.07
N CYS A 26 -4.39 16.15 9.67
CA CYS A 26 -5.15 15.47 8.60
C CYS A 26 -4.57 15.71 7.20
N ALA A 27 -3.87 16.83 6.97
CA ALA A 27 -3.17 17.08 5.71
C ALA A 27 -1.68 16.75 5.79
N LEU A 28 -0.90 17.49 6.60
CA LEU A 28 0.57 17.37 6.59
C LEU A 28 1.09 16.05 7.17
N PHE A 29 0.74 15.71 8.41
CA PHE A 29 1.19 14.46 9.03
C PHE A 29 0.73 13.26 8.22
N ARG A 30 -0.55 13.22 7.82
CA ARG A 30 -1.09 12.17 6.95
C ARG A 30 -0.24 12.01 5.67
N LEU A 31 0.09 13.10 4.98
CA LEU A 31 0.91 13.06 3.78
C LEU A 31 2.33 12.54 4.08
N CYS A 32 3.00 13.10 5.08
CA CYS A 32 4.35 12.67 5.46
C CYS A 32 4.38 11.20 5.84
N PHE A 33 3.42 10.74 6.64
CA PHE A 33 3.31 9.35 7.04
C PHE A 33 3.10 8.43 5.83
N SER A 34 2.12 8.74 4.96
CA SER A 34 1.88 7.95 3.74
C SER A 34 3.09 7.89 2.82
N LEU A 35 3.82 9.00 2.66
CA LEU A 35 5.05 9.03 1.85
C LEU A 35 6.15 8.16 2.45
N ASN A 36 6.37 8.24 3.77
CA ASN A 36 7.37 7.41 4.43
C ASN A 36 7.02 5.92 4.34
N VAL A 37 5.75 5.55 4.47
CA VAL A 37 5.29 4.16 4.25
C VAL A 37 5.59 3.70 2.82
N ALA A 38 5.30 4.53 1.81
CA ALA A 38 5.64 4.20 0.42
C ALA A 38 7.17 4.09 0.20
N PHE A 39 7.97 4.95 0.84
CA PHE A 39 9.43 4.87 0.77
C PHE A 39 9.99 3.66 1.51
N CYS A 40 9.32 3.15 2.54
CA CYS A 40 9.69 1.87 3.15
C CYS A 40 9.62 0.70 2.16
N VAL A 41 8.70 0.71 1.19
CA VAL A 41 8.66 -0.30 0.09
C VAL A 41 9.88 -0.18 -0.84
N ASN A 42 10.54 0.98 -0.91
CA ASN A 42 11.75 1.15 -1.73
C ASN A 42 13.05 0.96 -0.94
N SER A 43 12.96 0.92 0.39
CA SER A 43 14.13 0.86 1.27
C SER A 43 14.12 -0.41 2.12
N VAL A 44 13.17 -0.53 3.04
CA VAL A 44 13.10 -1.63 4.01
C VAL A 44 12.99 -2.98 3.30
N THR A 45 12.10 -3.13 2.32
CA THR A 45 11.93 -4.40 1.58
C THR A 45 13.10 -4.70 0.64
N HIS A 46 14.06 -3.80 0.43
CA HIS A 46 15.28 -4.10 -0.33
C HIS A 46 16.49 -4.42 0.56
N ILE A 47 16.33 -4.35 1.89
CA ILE A 47 17.43 -4.54 2.84
C ILE A 47 17.08 -5.61 3.89
N TRP A 48 15.84 -5.64 4.40
CA TRP A 48 15.44 -6.46 5.54
C TRP A 48 14.22 -7.33 5.23
N GLY A 49 14.45 -8.64 5.14
CA GLY A 49 13.43 -9.65 4.95
C GLY A 49 14.01 -10.97 4.41
N ASN A 50 13.13 -11.86 3.97
CA ASN A 50 13.52 -13.14 3.37
C ASN A 50 13.38 -13.10 1.83
N LYS A 51 14.05 -14.02 1.12
CA LYS A 51 14.01 -14.12 -0.35
C LYS A 51 13.62 -15.53 -0.82
N PRO A 52 12.33 -15.92 -0.70
CA PRO A 52 11.91 -17.28 -1.01
C PRO A 52 11.78 -17.58 -2.51
N TYR A 53 11.69 -16.59 -3.39
CA TYR A 53 11.47 -16.79 -4.83
C TYR A 53 12.73 -16.57 -5.68
N ASP A 54 13.41 -15.43 -5.50
CA ASP A 54 14.71 -15.18 -6.15
C ASP A 54 15.70 -14.60 -5.14
N GLN A 55 16.76 -15.36 -4.87
CA GLN A 55 17.83 -15.00 -3.94
C GLN A 55 18.86 -14.04 -4.55
N ASN A 56 18.88 -13.90 -5.88
CA ASN A 56 19.87 -13.10 -6.62
C ASN A 56 19.49 -11.61 -6.70
N ILE A 57 18.23 -11.27 -6.47
CA ILE A 57 17.75 -9.89 -6.42
C ILE A 57 17.78 -9.32 -5.00
N LEU A 58 17.74 -8.00 -4.85
CA LEU A 58 17.78 -7.35 -3.53
C LEU A 58 16.43 -7.32 -2.81
N SER A 59 15.31 -7.40 -3.54
CA SER A 59 13.98 -7.34 -2.93
C SER A 59 13.72 -8.52 -2.00
N THR A 60 13.00 -8.26 -0.92
CA THR A 60 12.74 -9.18 0.19
C THR A 60 11.27 -9.10 0.61
N GLU A 61 10.82 -10.17 1.23
CA GLU A 61 9.52 -10.29 1.87
C GLU A 61 9.54 -9.64 3.26
N ASN A 62 8.68 -8.65 3.49
CA ASN A 62 8.55 -7.99 4.79
C ASN A 62 7.07 -7.77 5.17
N VAL A 63 6.57 -8.61 6.09
CA VAL A 63 5.17 -8.57 6.54
C VAL A 63 4.80 -7.25 7.24
N GLY A 64 5.75 -6.62 7.95
CA GLY A 64 5.51 -5.33 8.60
C GLY A 64 5.28 -4.20 7.58
N VAL A 65 6.11 -4.17 6.53
CA VAL A 65 5.89 -3.25 5.39
C VAL A 65 4.58 -3.59 4.68
N SER A 66 4.26 -4.88 4.52
CA SER A 66 3.01 -5.30 3.87
C SER A 66 1.79 -4.78 4.62
N PHE A 67 1.79 -4.85 5.95
CA PHE A 67 0.70 -4.30 6.76
C PHE A 67 0.57 -2.78 6.61
N LEU A 68 1.69 -2.03 6.67
CA LEU A 68 1.67 -0.57 6.59
C LEU A 68 1.34 -0.07 5.17
N ALA A 69 1.93 -0.69 4.15
CA ALA A 69 1.83 -0.32 2.75
C ALA A 69 0.69 -1.07 2.02
N VAL A 70 -0.26 -1.64 2.77
CA VAL A 70 -1.50 -2.19 2.23
C VAL A 70 -1.27 -3.33 1.22
N GLY A 71 -0.33 -4.23 1.49
CA GLY A 71 -0.05 -5.43 0.69
C GLY A 71 1.30 -5.41 -0.04
N GLU A 72 1.92 -4.24 -0.17
CA GLU A 72 3.12 -4.05 -1.02
C GLU A 72 4.44 -4.54 -0.39
N GLY A 73 4.37 -5.26 0.74
CA GLY A 73 5.55 -5.80 1.42
C GLY A 73 6.02 -7.15 0.87
N TYR A 74 5.25 -7.79 -0.01
CA TYR A 74 5.61 -9.05 -0.65
C TYR A 74 6.58 -8.84 -1.83
N HIS A 75 7.69 -8.15 -1.57
CA HIS A 75 8.47 -7.49 -2.61
C HIS A 75 9.41 -8.45 -3.36
N ASN A 76 9.83 -9.57 -2.76
CA ASN A 76 10.61 -10.58 -3.48
C ASN A 76 9.73 -11.27 -4.52
N TYR A 77 8.49 -11.62 -4.16
CA TYR A 77 7.48 -12.14 -5.07
C TYR A 77 7.19 -11.14 -6.18
N HIS A 78 6.88 -9.89 -5.83
CA HIS A 78 6.54 -8.84 -6.80
C HIS A 78 7.63 -8.62 -7.86
N HIS A 79 8.91 -8.58 -7.47
CA HIS A 79 10.00 -8.45 -8.46
C HIS A 79 10.23 -9.72 -9.28
N THR A 80 9.92 -10.90 -8.73
CA THR A 80 10.06 -12.18 -9.45
C THR A 80 8.92 -12.37 -10.47
N PHE A 81 7.70 -11.97 -10.10
CA PHE A 81 6.49 -12.12 -10.90
C PHE A 81 5.76 -10.77 -11.06
N PRO A 82 6.35 -9.77 -11.74
CA PRO A 82 5.83 -8.40 -11.79
C PRO A 82 4.49 -8.26 -12.54
N TRP A 83 4.04 -9.31 -13.21
CA TRP A 83 2.74 -9.35 -13.90
C TRP A 83 1.60 -9.86 -13.02
N ASP A 84 1.88 -10.41 -11.84
CA ASP A 84 0.84 -10.90 -10.92
C ASP A 84 0.12 -9.72 -10.26
N TYR A 85 -1.21 -9.69 -10.39
CA TYR A 85 -2.04 -8.59 -9.90
C TYR A 85 -2.10 -8.49 -8.37
N SER A 86 -1.88 -9.61 -7.66
CA SER A 86 -1.96 -9.72 -6.22
C SER A 86 -0.64 -9.35 -5.54
N THR A 87 0.45 -9.19 -6.30
CA THR A 87 1.80 -8.87 -5.79
C THR A 87 2.31 -9.84 -4.71
N SER A 88 1.65 -10.98 -4.52
CA SER A 88 1.86 -11.95 -3.45
C SER A 88 1.26 -13.30 -3.82
N GLU A 89 1.93 -14.40 -3.47
CA GLU A 89 1.37 -15.76 -3.63
C GLU A 89 0.17 -16.03 -2.71
N PHE A 90 -0.02 -15.24 -1.64
CA PHE A 90 -0.97 -15.55 -0.58
C PHE A 90 -2.32 -14.83 -0.71
N GLY A 91 -2.61 -14.24 -1.86
CA GLY A 91 -3.87 -13.52 -2.08
C GLY A 91 -4.09 -12.44 -1.02
N TRP A 92 -5.14 -12.59 -0.19
CA TRP A 92 -5.57 -11.56 0.78
C TRP A 92 -4.76 -11.51 2.08
N LYS A 93 -3.82 -12.43 2.29
CA LYS A 93 -3.06 -12.49 3.54
C LYS A 93 -2.18 -11.23 3.68
N VAL A 94 -2.54 -10.35 4.61
CA VAL A 94 -1.89 -9.04 4.83
C VAL A 94 -1.82 -8.22 3.53
N ASN A 95 -2.77 -8.43 2.61
CA ASN A 95 -2.83 -7.71 1.35
C ASN A 95 -4.26 -7.20 1.10
N PRO A 96 -4.63 -6.06 1.71
CA PRO A 96 -5.93 -5.46 1.49
C PRO A 96 -6.13 -4.95 0.06
N THR A 97 -5.05 -4.68 -0.69
CA THR A 97 -5.14 -4.27 -2.09
C THR A 97 -5.71 -5.40 -2.97
N THR A 98 -5.26 -6.64 -2.81
CA THR A 98 -5.84 -7.79 -3.51
C THR A 98 -7.32 -7.97 -3.17
N LEU A 99 -7.70 -7.85 -1.89
CA LEU A 99 -9.10 -7.93 -1.47
C LEU A 99 -9.96 -6.84 -2.14
N PHE A 100 -9.45 -5.61 -2.24
CA PHE A 100 -10.14 -4.52 -2.92
C PHE A 100 -10.33 -4.83 -4.41
N ILE A 101 -9.27 -5.26 -5.10
CA ILE A 101 -9.32 -5.62 -6.53
C ILE A 101 -10.31 -6.76 -6.77
N ASP A 102 -10.32 -7.78 -5.91
CA ASP A 102 -11.22 -8.92 -6.02
C ASP A 102 -12.68 -8.55 -5.75
N THR A 103 -12.91 -7.62 -4.83
CA THR A 103 -14.25 -7.05 -4.61
C THR A 103 -14.71 -6.27 -5.84
N CYS A 104 -13.83 -5.47 -6.45
CA CYS A 104 -14.15 -4.79 -7.71
C CYS A 104 -14.39 -5.77 -8.86
N ALA A 105 -13.65 -6.88 -8.92
CA ALA A 105 -13.88 -7.92 -9.93
C ALA A 105 -15.22 -8.63 -9.71
N TRP A 106 -15.60 -8.90 -8.46
CA TRP A 106 -16.92 -9.44 -8.11
C TRP A 106 -18.06 -8.49 -8.52
N LEU A 107 -17.85 -7.18 -8.41
CA LEU A 107 -18.79 -6.14 -8.90
C LEU A 107 -18.78 -5.97 -10.43
N GLY A 108 -17.91 -6.66 -11.16
CA GLY A 108 -17.76 -6.52 -12.61
C GLY A 108 -17.02 -5.26 -13.06
N LEU A 109 -16.31 -4.57 -12.16
CA LEU A 109 -15.54 -3.36 -12.47
C LEU A 109 -14.11 -3.67 -12.94
N VAL A 110 -13.59 -4.85 -12.59
CA VAL A 110 -12.25 -5.32 -12.95
C VAL A 110 -12.35 -6.69 -13.61
N TYR A 111 -11.55 -6.91 -14.65
CA TYR A 111 -11.48 -8.16 -15.42
C TYR A 111 -10.01 -8.50 -15.73
N ASP A 112 -9.77 -9.69 -16.30
CA ASP A 112 -8.43 -10.16 -16.74
C ASP A 112 -7.30 -10.03 -15.71
N ARG A 113 -7.61 -10.29 -14.42
CA ARG A 113 -6.60 -10.38 -13.35
C ARG A 113 -5.60 -11.49 -13.67
N LYS A 114 -4.34 -11.12 -13.90
CA LYS A 114 -3.26 -12.06 -14.21
C LYS A 114 -2.67 -12.58 -12.91
N SER A 115 -2.55 -13.89 -12.76
CA SER A 115 -1.84 -14.49 -11.63
C SER A 115 -0.73 -15.42 -12.12
N ALA A 116 0.40 -15.45 -11.41
CA ALA A 116 1.50 -16.36 -11.70
C ALA A 116 1.14 -17.79 -11.25
N SER A 117 1.52 -18.78 -12.06
CA SER A 117 1.21 -20.21 -11.91
C SER A 117 2.45 -21.05 -11.68
#